data_AF-A0A7W1IPL0-F1
#
_entry.id   AF-A0A7W1IPL0-F1
#
_cell.length_a   1.000
_cell.length_b   1.000
_cell.length_c   1.000
_cell.angle_alpha   90.00
_cell.angle_beta   90.00
_cell.angle_gamma   90.00
#
_symmetry.space_group_name_H-M   'P 1'
#
loop_
_entity.id
_entity.type
_entity.pdbx_description
1 polymer ?
#
loop_
_entity_poly.entity_id
_entity_poly.type
_entity_poly.pdbx_seq_one_letter_code
_entity_poly.pdbx_strand_id
1 'polypeptide(L)' 'MEKLDISDTSVNVGELERTQSLITGTLFLLSGINSIGRHPVAASLKTLIGGYLIYRSVTGHCHLNQMMERNSAKD' A
#
# COMPACT_ATOMS: atom_id res chain seq x y z
N MET A 1 6.91 32.26 -0.24
CA MET A 1 7.20 31.19 0.74
C MET A 1 6.22 30.08 0.48
N GLU A 2 6.73 28.99 -0.11
CA GLU A 2 6.04 27.72 -0.33
C GLU A 2 5.27 27.32 0.94
N LYS A 3 3.95 27.23 0.81
CA LYS A 3 3.13 26.56 1.81
C LYS A 3 3.29 25.07 1.51
N LEU A 4 4.33 24.47 2.07
CA LEU A 4 4.54 23.02 2.08
C LEU A 4 3.41 22.43 2.92
N ASP A 5 2.26 22.22 2.28
CA ASP A 5 1.11 21.53 2.85
C ASP A 5 1.54 20.08 3.06
N ILE A 6 1.99 19.79 4.27
CA ILE A 6 2.14 18.44 4.79
C ILE A 6 0.72 17.90 4.85
N SER A 7 0.28 17.40 3.69
CA SER A 7 -1.07 16.94 3.42
C SER A 7 -1.45 15.87 4.45
N ASP A 8 -2.30 16.34 5.36
CA ASP A 8 -3.32 15.60 6.09
C ASP A 8 -2.88 14.26 6.69
N THR A 9 -2.59 14.28 7.99
CA THR A 9 -2.30 13.08 8.81
C THR A 9 -3.59 12.29 9.13
N SER A 10 -4.58 12.27 8.24
CA SER A 10 -5.86 11.60 8.48
C SER A 10 -5.91 10.25 7.77
N VAL A 11 -6.10 9.19 8.55
CA VAL A 11 -6.31 7.83 8.06
C VAL A 11 -7.52 7.84 7.10
N ASN A 12 -7.30 7.66 5.80
CA ASN A 12 -8.39 7.63 4.81
C ASN A 12 -8.84 6.20 4.43
N VAL A 13 -8.05 5.19 4.82
CA VAL A 13 -8.27 3.78 4.46
C VAL A 13 -8.97 3.06 5.60
N GLY A 14 -10.09 2.40 5.32
CA GLY A 14 -10.88 1.68 6.32
C GLY A 14 -10.22 0.39 6.81
N GLU A 15 -10.67 -0.15 7.94
CA GLU A 15 -10.09 -1.38 8.54
C GLU A 15 -10.13 -2.59 7.58
N LEU A 16 -11.21 -2.70 6.79
CA LEU A 16 -11.38 -3.78 5.82
C LEU A 16 -10.38 -3.68 4.65
N GLU A 17 -10.16 -2.48 4.12
CA GLU A 17 -9.17 -2.24 3.06
C GLU A 17 -7.73 -2.38 3.56
N ARG A 18 -7.45 -2.00 4.81
CA ARG A 18 -6.14 -2.22 5.46
C ARG A 18 -5.86 -3.71 5.56
N THR A 19 -6.84 -4.50 5.97
CA THR A 19 -6.73 -5.95 6.08
C THR A 19 -6.55 -6.62 4.71
N GLN A 20 -7.36 -6.24 3.71
CA GLN A 20 -7.19 -6.76 2.34
C GLN A 20 -5.84 -6.40 1.73
N SER A 21 -5.39 -5.16 1.88
CA SER A 21 -4.07 -4.71 1.40
C SER A 21 -2.93 -5.42 2.14
N LEU A 22 -3.10 -5.74 3.43
CA LEU A 22 -2.11 -6.45 4.22
C LEU A 22 -1.98 -7.91 3.76
N ILE A 23 -3.11 -8.61 3.60
CA ILE A 23 -3.13 -9.99 3.13
C ILE A 23 -2.55 -10.07 1.72
N THR A 24 -3.07 -9.27 0.80
CA THR A 24 -2.64 -9.29 -0.61
C THR A 24 -1.17 -8.88 -0.74
N GLY A 25 -0.75 -7.85 0.00
CA GLY A 25 0.63 -7.37 0.03
C GLY A 25 1.60 -8.42 0.56
N THR A 26 1.23 -9.11 1.66
CA THR A 26 2.02 -10.21 2.23
C THR A 26 2.16 -11.36 1.25
N LEU A 27 1.07 -11.76 0.57
CA LEU A 27 1.12 -12.82 -0.44
C LEU A 27 2.04 -12.46 -1.61
N PHE A 28 1.96 -11.22 -2.12
CA PHE A 28 2.82 -10.74 -3.20
C PHE A 28 4.29 -10.65 -2.77
N LEU A 29 4.55 -10.15 -1.56
CA LEU A 29 5.89 -10.07 -0.99
C LEU A 29 6.53 -11.45 -0.88
N LEU A 30 5.82 -12.41 -0.26
CA LEU A 30 6.28 -13.78 -0.09
C LEU A 30 6.45 -14.50 -1.44
N SER A 31 5.48 -14.36 -2.37
CA SER A 31 5.58 -14.94 -3.71
C SER A 31 6.77 -14.38 -4.50
N GLY A 32 7.03 -13.08 -4.38
CA GLY A 32 8.19 -12.42 -4.98
C GLY A 32 9.50 -12.95 -4.40
N ILE A 33 9.65 -12.95 -3.07
CA ILE A 33 10.85 -13.47 -2.39
C ILE A 33 11.11 -14.93 -2.76
N ASN A 34 10.07 -15.76 -2.78
CA ASN A 34 10.19 -17.18 -3.09
C ASN A 34 10.49 -17.44 -4.58
N SER A 35 10.14 -16.52 -5.47
CA SER A 35 10.39 -16.63 -6.92
C SER A 35 11.68 -15.94 -7.39
N ILE A 36 12.44 -15.29 -6.49
CA ILE A 36 13.62 -14.48 -6.84
C ILE A 36 14.70 -15.29 -7.57
N GLY A 37 14.84 -16.58 -7.24
CA GLY A 37 15.83 -17.47 -7.85
C GLY A 37 15.48 -17.96 -9.26
N ARG A 38 14.22 -17.84 -9.70
CA ARG A 38 13.80 -18.27 -11.05
C ARG A 38 13.52 -17.10 -11.99
N HIS A 39 12.85 -16.07 -11.49
CA HIS A 39 12.45 -14.90 -12.29
C HIS A 39 12.79 -13.63 -11.53
N PRO A 40 14.07 -13.24 -11.43
CA PRO A 40 14.52 -12.16 -10.54
C PRO A 40 13.81 -10.83 -10.80
N VAL A 41 13.64 -10.43 -12.07
CA VAL A 41 12.96 -9.16 -12.42
C VAL A 41 11.49 -9.16 -12.01
N ALA A 42 10.75 -10.21 -12.36
CA ALA A 42 9.34 -10.33 -12.01
C ALA A 42 9.13 -10.48 -10.49
N ALA A 43 10.07 -11.17 -9.83
CA ALA A 43 10.10 -11.32 -8.38
C ALA A 43 10.33 -9.99 -7.67
N SER A 44 11.30 -9.19 -8.11
CA SER A 44 11.55 -7.83 -7.58
C SER A 44 10.31 -6.95 -7.71
N LEU A 45 9.62 -6.98 -8.86
CA LEU A 45 8.40 -6.21 -9.05
C LEU A 45 7.28 -6.66 -8.10
N LYS A 46 7.07 -7.98 -7.95
CA LYS A 46 6.09 -8.52 -6.98
C LYS A 46 6.41 -8.13 -5.55
N THR A 47 7.69 -8.20 -5.17
CA THR A 47 8.16 -7.79 -3.83
C THR A 47 7.94 -6.30 -3.61
N LEU A 48 8.24 -5.44 -4.57
CA LEU A 48 7.98 -3.99 -4.47
C LEU A 48 6.49 -3.68 -4.33
N ILE A 49 5.65 -4.29 -5.18
CA ILE A 49 4.19 -4.13 -5.11
C ILE A 49 3.66 -4.61 -3.76
N GLY A 50 4.10 -5.79 -3.30
CA GLY A 50 3.71 -6.35 -2.02
C GLY A 50 4.13 -5.49 -0.83
N GLY A 51 5.37 -4.99 -0.84
CA GLY A 51 5.89 -4.09 0.19
C GLY A 51 5.12 -2.76 0.26
N TYR A 52 4.78 -2.19 -0.90
CA TYR A 52 3.96 -0.97 -0.97
C TYR A 52 2.56 -1.19 -0.39
N LEU A 53 1.91 -2.32 -0.73
CA LEU A 53 0.60 -2.71 -0.19
C LEU A 53 0.62 -2.83 1.35
N ILE A 54 1.66 -3.45 1.92
CA ILE A 54 1.82 -3.53 3.37
C ILE A 54 2.07 -2.14 3.96
N TYR A 55 2.93 -1.33 3.34
CA TYR A 55 3.24 0.03 3.80
C TYR A 55 1.98 0.91 3.89
N ARG A 56 1.12 0.89 2.86
CA ARG A 56 -0.17 1.62 2.91
C ARG A 56 -1.15 1.05 3.93
N SER A 57 -1.13 -0.26 4.20
CA SER A 57 -1.94 -0.87 5.27
C SER A 57 -1.52 -0.41 6.66
N VAL A 58 -0.21 -0.38 6.92
CA VAL A 58 0.34 0.03 8.21
C VAL A 58 0.12 1.53 8.43
N THR A 59 0.40 2.35 7.42
CA THR A 59 0.21 3.81 7.52
C THR A 59 -1.26 4.22 7.48
N GLY A 60 -2.13 3.44 6.82
CA GLY A 60 -3.55 3.80 6.67
C GLY A 60 -3.79 4.93 5.67
N HIS A 61 -2.79 5.23 4.83
CA HIS A 61 -2.85 6.27 3.82
C HIS A 61 -2.83 5.67 2.42
N CYS A 62 -3.83 6.04 1.63
CA CYS A 62 -3.90 5.74 0.21
C CYS A 62 -3.88 7.05 -0.58
N HIS A 63 -2.79 7.35 -1.29
CA HIS A 63 -2.69 8.55 -2.13
C HIS A 63 -3.78 8.61 -3.21
N LEU A 64 -4.20 7.47 -3.76
CA LEU A 64 -5.29 7.39 -4.74
C LEU A 64 -6.64 7.83 -4.15
N ASN A 65 -6.93 7.45 -2.90
CA ASN A 65 -8.15 7.87 -2.22
C ASN A 65 -8.10 9.38 -1.91
N GLN A 66 -6.93 9.94 -1.57
CA GLN A 66 -6.76 11.39 -1.41
C GLN A 66 -7.00 12.15 -2.73
N MET A 67 -6.44 11.65 -3.83
CA MET A 67 -6.67 12.23 -5.17
C MET A 67 -8.13 12.14 -5.63
N MET A 68 -8.88 11.18 -5.11
CA MET A 68 -10.30 10.98 -5.40
C MET A 68 -11.21 11.58 -4.32
N GLU A 69 -10.66 12.32 -3.35
CA GLU A 69 -11.38 12.85 -2.16
C GLU A 69 -12.25 11.81 -1.43
N ARG A 70 -11.83 10.53 -1.47
CA ARG A 70 -12.55 9.40 -0.86
C ARG A 70 -11.95 9.05 0.50
N ASN A 71 -12.81 8.82 1.47
CA ASN A 71 -12.45 8.39 2.82
C ASN A 71 -13.21 7.10 3.15
N SER A 72 -12.63 5.96 2.81
CA SER A 72 -13.20 4.65 3.15
C SER A 72 -13.04 4.29 4.63
N ALA A 73 -12.34 5.11 5.41
CA ALA A 73 -12.37 5.03 6.88
C ALA A 73 -13.67 5.58 7.52
N LYS A 74 -14.52 6.27 6.74
CA LYS A 74 -15.81 6.81 7.19
C LYS A 74 -17.02 6.05 6.66
N ASP A 75 -16.78 5.00 5.86
CA ASP A 75 -17.79 4.03 5.38
C ASP A 75 -17.93 2.90 6.42
#